data_AF-A0A0S3TB79-F1
#
_entry.id   AF-A0A0S3TB79-F1
#
_cell.length_a   1.000
_cell.length_b   1.000
_cell.length_c   1.000
_cell.angle_alpha   90.00
_cell.angle_beta   90.00
_cell.angle_gamma   90.00
#
_symmetry.space_group_name_H-M   'P 1'
#
loop_
_entity.id
_entity.type
_entity.pdbx_description
1 polymer ?
#
loop_
_entity_poly.entity_id
_entity_poly.type
_entity_poly.pdbx_seq_one_letter_code
_entity_poly.pdbx_strand_id
1 'polypeptide(L)' 'MDRSWMKECRISEEYEKDVSVFLQYFQQNVKSVNGTYFCPCVRCLNQIRKDLGNVRDQLLHSSHVLRSS' A
#
# COMPACT_ATOMS: atom_id res chain seq x y z
N MET A 1 -2.61 11.31 -6.75
CA MET A 1 -3.15 9.95 -6.74
C MET A 1 -4.40 9.99 -5.89
N ASP A 2 -5.55 9.65 -6.46
CA ASP A 2 -6.80 9.63 -5.70
C ASP A 2 -6.71 8.55 -4.60
N ARG A 3 -7.28 8.85 -3.43
CA ARG A 3 -7.24 7.99 -2.24
C ARG A 3 -8.62 7.37 -1.93
N SER A 4 -9.61 7.62 -2.79
CA SER A 4 -10.97 7.09 -2.70
C SER A 4 -11.01 5.56 -2.62
N TRP A 5 -10.16 4.88 -3.40
CA TRP A 5 -10.01 3.42 -3.42
C TRP A 5 -9.78 2.77 -2.05
N MET A 6 -9.20 3.52 -1.08
CA MET A 6 -9.00 3.02 0.29
C MET A 6 -10.32 2.71 1.01
N LYS A 7 -11.44 3.25 0.52
CA LYS A 7 -12.79 3.04 1.07
C LYS A 7 -13.60 2.02 0.27
N GLU A 8 -13.08 1.55 -0.86
CA GLU A 8 -13.79 0.62 -1.74
C GLU A 8 -13.82 -0.81 -1.21
N CYS A 9 -14.70 -1.61 -1.80
CA CYS A 9 -14.85 -3.02 -1.45
C CYS A 9 -13.60 -3.80 -1.87
N ARG A 10 -12.97 -4.49 -0.93
CA ARG A 10 -11.63 -5.08 -1.14
C ARG A 10 -11.58 -6.31 -2.04
N ILE A 11 -12.74 -6.90 -2.29
CA ILE A 11 -12.92 -8.02 -3.22
C ILE A 11 -13.21 -7.53 -4.64
N SER A 12 -13.34 -6.21 -4.84
CA SER A 12 -13.57 -5.64 -6.16
C SER A 12 -12.27 -5.66 -6.97
N GLU A 13 -12.41 -5.86 -8.27
CA GLU A 13 -11.30 -5.79 -9.20
C GLU A 13 -10.72 -4.38 -9.26
N GLU A 14 -11.57 -3.37 -9.04
CA GLU A 14 -11.23 -1.95 -8.94
C GLU A 14 -10.24 -1.69 -7.81
N TYR A 15 -10.50 -2.22 -6.60
CA TYR A 15 -9.60 -2.09 -5.47
C TYR A 15 -8.22 -2.70 -5.75
N GLU A 16 -8.17 -3.89 -6.37
CA GLU A 16 -6.91 -4.54 -6.71
C GLU A 16 -6.11 -3.75 -7.77
N LYS A 17 -6.80 -3.19 -8.76
CA LYS A 17 -6.20 -2.30 -9.76
C LYS A 17 -5.62 -1.06 -9.10
N ASP A 18 -6.38 -0.39 -8.24
CA ASP A 18 -5.92 0.84 -7.60
C ASP A 18 -4.78 0.61 -6.61
N VAL A 19 -4.78 -0.52 -5.90
CA VAL A 19 -3.62 -0.96 -5.10
C VAL A 19 -2.39 -1.11 -6.00
N SER A 20 -2.55 -1.72 -7.18
CA SER A 20 -1.44 -1.92 -8.12
C SER A 20 -0.89 -0.59 -8.65
N VAL A 21 -1.76 0.34 -9.05
CA VAL A 21 -1.35 1.68 -9.50
C VAL A 21 -0.70 2.45 -8.34
N PHE A 22 -1.21 2.32 -7.11
CA PHE A 22 -0.60 2.92 -5.93
C PHE A 22 0.82 2.38 -5.70
N LEU A 23 1.04 1.07 -5.76
CA LEU A 23 2.37 0.47 -5.58
C LEU A 23 3.33 0.89 -6.68
N GLN A 24 2.88 1.01 -7.93
CA GLN A 24 3.69 1.52 -9.02
C GLN A 24 4.11 2.97 -8.78
N TYR A 25 3.17 3.84 -8.40
CA TYR A 25 3.47 5.22 -8.01
C TYR A 25 4.45 5.27 -6.84
N PHE A 26 4.22 4.45 -5.82
CA PHE A 26 5.03 4.38 -4.62
C PHE A 26 6.47 3.97 -4.93
N GLN A 27 6.67 2.95 -5.76
CA GLN A 27 8.00 2.52 -6.21
C GLN A 27 8.73 3.58 -7.04
N GLN A 28 8.02 4.35 -7.87
CA GLN A 28 8.63 5.40 -8.69
C GLN A 28 9.04 6.63 -7.87
N ASN A 29 8.28 6.95 -6.81
CA ASN A 29 8.45 8.21 -6.07
C ASN A 29 9.20 8.03 -4.74
N VAL A 30 9.24 6.81 -4.18
CA VAL A 30 9.90 6.54 -2.90
C VAL A 30 11.21 5.79 -3.14
N LYS A 31 12.30 6.34 -2.60
CA LYS A 31 13.59 5.64 -2.61
C LYS A 31 13.53 4.44 -1.68
N SER A 32 13.77 3.25 -2.23
CA SER A 32 13.95 2.04 -1.42
C SER A 32 15.30 2.07 -0.72
N VAL A 33 15.37 1.42 0.45
CA VAL A 33 16.65 1.09 1.10
C VAL A 33 16.70 -0.42 1.20
N ASN A 34 17.72 -1.03 0.60
CA ASN A 34 17.88 -2.48 0.52
C ASN A 34 16.64 -3.19 -0.05
N GLY A 35 15.96 -2.59 -1.04
CA GLY A 35 14.75 -3.16 -1.64
C GLY A 35 13.49 -3.10 -0.75
N THR A 36 13.55 -2.40 0.39
CA THR A 36 12.43 -2.26 1.32
C THR A 36 11.94 -0.82 1.42
N TYR A 37 10.66 -0.68 1.78
CA TYR A 37 9.94 0.57 1.94
C TYR A 37 9.26 0.62 3.30
N PHE A 38 9.05 1.82 3.83
CA PHE A 38 8.21 1.98 5.00
C PHE A 38 6.77 1.60 4.65
N CYS A 39 6.21 0.66 5.41
CA CYS A 39 4.87 0.18 5.20
C CYS A 39 3.86 1.25 5.65
N PRO A 40 3.02 1.75 4.73
CA PRO A 40 2.11 2.85 5.02
C PRO A 40 0.79 2.43 5.68
N CYS A 41 0.60 1.13 5.95
CA CYS A 41 -0.62 0.65 6.61
C CYS A 41 -0.78 1.21 8.03
N VAL A 42 -2.02 1.32 8.49
CA VAL A 42 -2.33 1.83 9.85
C VAL A 42 -1.76 0.96 10.97
N ARG A 43 -1.45 -0.30 10.71
CA ARG A 43 -0.76 -1.17 11.69
C ARG A 43 0.73 -0.83 11.83
N CYS A 44 1.37 -0.46 10.73
CA CYS A 44 2.81 -0.19 10.71
C CYS A 44 3.13 1.28 10.96
N LEU A 45 2.21 2.21 10.70
CA LEU A 45 2.37 3.65 10.94
C LEU A 45 3.67 4.23 10.36
N ASN A 46 4.10 3.75 9.18
CA ASN A 46 5.38 4.11 8.56
C ASN A 46 6.64 3.78 9.41
N GLN A 47 6.54 2.89 10.41
CA GLN A 47 7.67 2.51 11.27
C GLN A 47 8.38 1.24 10.80
N ILE A 48 7.66 0.32 10.15
CA ILE A 48 8.19 -0.99 9.73
C ILE A 48 8.55 -0.96 8.26
N ARG A 49 9.75 -1.46 7.92
CA ARG A 49 10.17 -1.66 6.53
C ARG A 49 9.74 -3.04 6.02
N LYS A 50 9.21 -3.08 4.80
CA LYS A 50 8.80 -4.30 4.09
C LYS A 50 9.16 -4.19 2.63
N ASP A 51 9.40 -5.30 1.97
CA ASP A 51 9.47 -5.35 0.51
C ASP A 51 8.09 -5.05 -0.09
N LEU A 52 8.08 -4.72 -1.39
CA LEU A 52 6.88 -4.31 -2.10
C LEU A 52 5.80 -5.41 -2.13
N GLY A 53 6.20 -6.69 -2.20
CA GLY A 53 5.28 -7.83 -2.19
C GLY A 53 4.53 -7.93 -0.87
N ASN A 54 5.26 -7.89 0.24
CA ASN A 54 4.66 -7.87 1.57
C ASN A 54 3.78 -6.64 1.83
N VAL A 55 4.11 -5.47 1.26
CA VAL A 55 3.21 -4.31 1.31
C VAL A 55 1.93 -4.61 0.52
N ARG A 56 2.02 -5.12 -0.70
CA ARG A 56 0.86 -5.51 -1.52
C ARG A 56 -0.05 -6.49 -0.80
N ASP A 57 0.50 -7.57 -0.26
CA ASP A 57 -0.29 -8.60 0.43
C ASP A 57 -1.01 -8.04 1.65
N GLN A 58 -0.40 -7.09 2.38
CA GLN A 58 -1.09 -6.41 3.46
C GLN A 58 -2.21 -5.49 2.98
N LEU A 59 -2.04 -4.79 1.85
CA LEU A 59 -3.09 -3.93 1.30
C LEU A 59 -4.28 -4.74 0.80
N LEU A 60 -4.05 -5.92 0.21
CA LEU A 60 -5.10 -6.80 -0.30
C LEU A 60 -5.81 -7.57 0.82
N HIS A 61 -5.07 -8.10 1.79
CA HIS A 61 -5.61 -9.07 2.74
C HIS A 61 -5.81 -8.54 4.18
N SER A 62 -5.24 -7.39 4.56
CA SER A 62 -5.30 -6.92 5.95
C SER A 62 -6.39 -5.87 6.16
N SER A 63 -7.34 -6.12 7.07
CA SER A 63 -8.46 -5.25 7.47
C SER A 63 -8.09 -3.79 7.86
N HIS A 64 -6.82 -3.49 8.05
CA HIS A 64 -6.31 -2.21 8.56
C HIS A 64 -5.40 -1.53 7.52
N VAL A 65 -5.98 -0.67 6.65
CA VAL A 65 -5.24 -0.02 5.54
C VAL A 65 -5.00 1.48 5.74
N LEU A 66 -3.82 1.87 5.25
CA LEU A 66 -3.22 3.19 5.01
C LEU A 66 -3.57 4.37 5.93
N ARG A 67 -2.54 4.95 6.55
CA ARG A 67 -2.69 6.22 7.27
C ARG A 67 -2.71 7.37 6.25
N SER A 68 -3.82 8.09 6.17
CA SER A 68 -3.88 9.37 5.44
C SER A 68 -2.88 10.33 6.07
N SER A 69 -1.77 10.57 5.35
CA SER A 69 -0.75 11.58 5.67
C SER A 69 -0.98 12.80 4.80
#